data_AF-A0A938UV72-F1
#
_entry.id   AF-A0A938UV72-F1
#
_cell.length_a   1.000
_cell.length_b   1.000
_cell.length_c   1.000
_cell.angle_alpha   90.00
_cell.angle_beta   90.00
_cell.angle_gamma   90.00
#
_symmetry.space_group_name_H-M   'P 1'
#
loop_
_entity.id
_entity.type
_entity.pdbx_description
1 polymer ?
#
loop_
_entity_poly.entity_id
_entity_poly.type
_entity_poly.pdbx_seq_one_letter_code
_entity_poly.pdbx_strand_id
1 'polypeptide(L)' 'MARTLVMIMAGGKGTRLAPLTSHRAKPAVPFGGRYRIIDFV' A
#
# COMPACT_ATOMS: atom_id res chain seq x y z
N MET A 1 -0.63 -17.66 -22.15
CA MET A 1 -0.89 -16.58 -21.18
C MET A 1 -0.63 -15.24 -21.85
N ALA A 2 -1.57 -14.30 -21.79
CA ALA A 2 -1.34 -12.94 -22.26
C ALA A 2 -0.39 -12.19 -21.31
N ARG A 3 0.55 -11.40 -21.85
CA ARG A 3 1.50 -10.61 -21.07
C ARG A 3 0.94 -9.21 -20.89
N THR A 4 0.40 -8.92 -19.71
CA THR A 4 -0.16 -7.62 -19.36
C THR A 4 0.72 -6.96 -18.29
N LEU A 5 1.14 -5.72 -18.55
CA LEU A 5 1.82 -4.90 -17.55
C LEU A 5 0.79 -4.33 -16.58
N VAL A 6 1.09 -4.41 -15.28
CA VAL A 6 0.30 -3.76 -14.23
C VAL A 6 1.17 -2.67 -13.59
N MET A 7 0.60 -1.48 -13.43
CA MET A 7 1.26 -0.35 -12.78
C MET A 7 0.37 0.17 -11.64
N ILE A 8 0.88 0.11 -10.41
CA ILE A 8 0.16 0.56 -9.22
C ILE A 8 0.67 1.94 -8.81
N MET A 9 -0.23 2.93 -8.81
CA MET A 9 0.06 4.29 -8.37
C MET A 9 -0.07 4.41 -6.85
N ALA A 10 0.83 3.76 -6.13
CA ALA A 10 0.76 3.60 -4.68
C ALA A 10 1.31 4.81 -3.87
N GLY A 11 1.64 5.92 -4.55
CA GLY A 11 2.30 7.10 -3.98
C GLY A 11 1.32 8.16 -3.50
N GLY A 12 1.37 8.48 -2.20
CA GLY A 12 0.67 9.61 -1.59
C GLY A 12 1.07 9.78 -0.12
N LYS A 13 0.98 11.01 0.43
CA LYS A 13 1.47 11.34 1.78
C LYS A 13 0.83 10.53 2.92
N GLY A 14 -0.31 9.88 2.68
CA GLY A 14 -0.94 8.98 3.66
C GLY A 14 -1.42 9.67 4.93
N THR A 15 -1.70 10.98 4.90
CA THR A 15 -2.03 11.82 6.07
C THR A 15 -3.23 11.34 6.87
N ARG A 16 -4.24 10.78 6.19
CA ARG A 16 -5.44 10.21 6.83
C ARG A 16 -5.16 8.98 7.71
N LEU A 17 -4.03 8.33 7.51
CA LEU A 17 -3.61 7.16 8.28
C LEU A 17 -2.49 7.50 9.28
N ALA A 18 -2.23 8.77 9.56
CA ALA A 18 -1.33 9.13 10.64
C ALA A 18 -1.84 8.53 11.98
N PRO A 19 -0.95 8.03 12.86
CA PRO A 19 0.51 8.06 12.77
C PRO A 19 1.11 6.87 12.00
N LEU A 20 0.31 5.93 11.50
CA LEU A 20 0.79 4.70 10.86
C LEU A 20 1.66 4.93 9.62
N THR A 21 1.59 6.12 9.02
CA THR A 21 2.33 6.53 7.82
C THR A 21 3.48 7.50 8.11
N SER A 22 3.84 7.76 9.37
CA SER A 22 4.91 8.72 9.72
C SER A 22 6.30 8.28 9.22
N HIS A 23 6.56 6.97 9.24
CA HIS A 23 7.86 6.37 8.87
C HIS A 23 7.73 5.32 7.77
N ARG A 24 6.55 5.15 7.17
CA ARG A 24 6.30 4.17 6.10
C ARG A 24 5.27 4.69 5.11
N ALA A 25 5.40 4.29 3.84
CA ALA A 25 4.41 4.60 2.83
C ALA A 25 3.08 3.90 3.15
N LYS A 26 1.95 4.51 2.76
CA LYS A 26 0.60 3.94 2.93
C LYS A 26 0.49 2.47 2.51
N PRO A 27 1.05 2.00 1.38
CA PRO A 27 0.90 0.61 0.96
C PRO A 27 1.57 -0.39 1.91
N ALA A 28 2.56 0.05 2.70
CA ALA A 28 3.27 -0.79 3.67
C ALA A 28 2.58 -0.85 5.04
N VAL A 29 1.44 -0.19 5.23
CA VAL A 29 0.68 -0.25 6.48
C VAL A 29 0.12 -1.67 6.68
N PRO A 30 0.30 -2.28 7.87
CA PRO A 30 -0.27 -3.58 8.19
C PRO A 30 -1.80 -3.61 8.09
N PHE A 31 -2.34 -4.69 7.56
CA PHE A 31 -3.76 -4.92 7.38
C PHE A 31 -4.11 -6.37 7.73
N GLY A 32 -5.18 -6.59 8.49
CA GLY A 32 -5.66 -7.95 8.81
C GLY A 32 -4.63 -8.85 9.51
N GLY A 33 -3.73 -8.28 10.33
CA GLY A 33 -2.73 -9.01 11.10
C GLY A 33 -1.47 -9.40 10.31
N ARG A 34 -1.61 -10.18 9.23
CA ARG A 34 -0.46 -10.72 8.46
C ARG A 34 -0.17 -10.01 7.14
N TYR A 35 -1.09 -9.18 6.67
CA TYR A 35 -0.99 -8.54 5.35
C TYR A 35 -0.58 -7.08 5.45
N ARG A 36 -0.36 -6.47 4.30
CA ARG A 36 -0.21 -5.04 4.08
C ARG A 36 -1.26 -4.60 3.06
N ILE A 37 -1.53 -3.30 3.01
CA ILE A 37 -2.49 -2.73 2.03
C ILE A 37 -2.14 -3.12 0.59
N ILE A 38 -0.84 -3.18 0.23
CA ILE A 38 -0.39 -3.54 -1.12
C ILE A 38 -0.75 -4.97 -1.54
N ASP A 39 -1.04 -5.87 -0.60
CA ASP A 39 -1.32 -7.27 -0.92
C ASP A 39 -2.69 -7.48 -1.62
N PHE A 40 -3.49 -6.42 -1.71
CA PHE A 40 -4.84 -6.45 -2.28
C PHE A 40 -5.01 -5.60 -3.55
N VAL A 41 -3.96 -4.92 -4.01
CA VAL A 41 -4.01 -3.94 -5.11
C VAL A 41 -3.01 -4.24 -6.20
#